data_AF-A0A1F6UGL9-F1
#
_entry.id   AF-A0A1F6UGL9-F1
#
_cell.length_a   1.000
_cell.length_b   1.000
_cell.length_c   1.000
_cell.angle_alpha   90.00
_cell.angle_beta   90.00
_cell.angle_gamma   90.00
#
_symmetry.space_group_name_H-M   'P 1'
#
loop_
_entity.id
_entity.type
_entity.pdbx_description
1 polymer ?
#
loop_
_entity_poly.entity_id
_entity_poly.type
_entity_poly.pdbx_seq_one_letter_code
_entity_poly.pdbx_strand_id
1 'polypeptide(L)'
;MYTCKEVTHLVLEKQVRRLSWRERLGIRIHYLVCDACARFAQQMQFLRQAARRYAERHEVEEQHMALTPGARKRIRDKLRGT
;
A
#
# COMPACT_ATOMS: atom_id res chain seq x y z
N MET A 1 -6.91 15.70 -18.20
CA MET A 1 -7.82 14.82 -17.43
C MET A 1 -7.14 13.47 -17.33
N TYR A 2 -7.00 12.86 -16.14
CA TYR A 2 -6.39 11.54 -16.05
C TYR A 2 -7.27 10.48 -16.72
N THR A 3 -6.64 9.46 -17.29
CA THR A 3 -7.27 8.24 -17.77
C THR A 3 -7.63 7.33 -16.60
N CYS A 4 -8.56 6.39 -16.80
CA CYS A 4 -8.91 5.40 -15.77
C CYS A 4 -7.67 4.62 -15.27
N LYS A 5 -6.75 4.27 -16.18
CA LYS A 5 -5.50 3.57 -15.86
C LYS A 5 -4.62 4.39 -14.91
N GLU A 6 -4.40 5.67 -15.21
CA GLU A 6 -3.62 6.57 -14.35
C GLU A 6 -4.29 6.77 -12.98
N VAL A 7 -5.61 6.91 -12.93
CA VAL A 7 -6.34 7.04 -11.66
C VAL A 7 -6.21 5.78 -10.82
N THR A 8 -6.40 4.60 -11.40
CA THR A 8 -6.23 3.34 -10.66
C THR A 8 -4.80 3.19 -10.12
N HIS A 9 -3.79 3.57 -10.91
CA HIS A 9 -2.40 3.58 -10.48
C HIS A 9 -2.17 4.54 -9.30
N LEU A 10 -2.62 5.79 -9.40
CA LEU A 10 -2.49 6.77 -8.32
C LEU A 10 -3.25 6.36 -7.06
N VAL A 11 -4.43 5.73 -7.19
CA VAL A 11 -5.21 5.21 -6.05
C VAL A 11 -4.47 4.10 -5.32
N LEU A 12 -3.74 3.23 -6.04
CA LEU A 12 -2.87 2.21 -5.47
C LEU A 12 -1.64 2.84 -4.82
N GLU A 13 -0.96 3.77 -5.51
CA GLU A 13 0.20 4.47 -4.96
C GLU A 13 -0.13 5.24 -3.69
N LYS A 14 -1.33 5.83 -3.58
CA LYS A 14 -1.80 6.49 -2.34
C LYS A 14 -1.77 5.57 -1.11
N GLN A 15 -1.81 4.24 -1.31
CA GLN A 15 -1.71 3.26 -0.21
C GLN A 15 -0.27 3.12 0.31
N VAL A 16 0.73 3.45 -0.50
CA VAL A 16 2.16 3.28 -0.18
C VAL A 16 2.81 4.63 0.12
N ARG A 17 2.47 5.66 -0.66
CA ARG A 17 3.03 7.01 -0.56
C ARG A 17 1.95 8.08 -0.42
N ARG A 18 2.36 9.28 0.02
CA ARG A 18 1.50 10.46 -0.05
C ARG A 18 1.49 10.98 -1.49
N LEU A 19 0.29 11.21 -2.03
CA LEU A 19 0.13 11.95 -3.28
C LEU A 19 0.29 13.44 -3.07
N SER A 20 0.82 14.14 -4.07
CA SER A 20 0.84 15.60 -4.18
C SER A 20 -0.57 16.17 -4.30
N TRP A 21 -0.72 17.46 -4.04
CA TRP A 21 -2.02 18.15 -4.14
C TRP A 21 -2.58 18.13 -5.57
N ARG A 22 -1.71 18.23 -6.59
CA ARG A 22 -2.11 18.19 -8.01
C ARG A 22 -2.67 16.84 -8.40
N GLU A 23 -2.01 15.74 -8.00
CA GLU A 23 -2.51 14.37 -8.24
C GLU A 23 -3.87 14.16 -7.56
N ARG A 24 -4.03 14.61 -6.31
CA ARG A 24 -5.31 14.51 -5.58
C ARG A 24 -6.42 15.26 -6.29
N LEU A 25 -6.14 16.46 -6.79
CA LEU A 25 -7.12 17.27 -7.52
C LEU A 25 -7.53 16.59 -8.83
N GLY A 26 -6.56 16.10 -9.62
CA GLY A 26 -6.85 15.44 -10.89
C GLY A 26 -7.68 14.16 -10.72
N ILE A 27 -7.42 13.39 -9.65
CA ILE A 27 -8.23 12.21 -9.31
C ILE A 27 -9.67 12.62 -8.96
N ARG A 28 -9.86 13.68 -8.15
CA ARG A 28 -11.21 14.18 -7.78
C ARG A 28 -12.01 14.62 -9.00
N ILE A 29 -11.36 15.29 -9.95
CA ILE A 29 -12.00 15.68 -11.21
C ILE A 29 -12.45 14.44 -11.99
N HIS A 30 -11.61 13.40 -12.07
CA HIS A 30 -11.97 12.17 -12.77
C HIS A 30 -13.16 11.43 -12.11
N TYR A 31 -13.29 11.48 -10.78
CA TYR A 31 -14.44 10.88 -10.09
C TYR A 31 -15.77 11.52 -10.48
N LEU A 32 -15.80 12.78 -10.91
CA LEU A 32 -17.04 13.45 -11.32
C LEU A 32 -17.60 12.91 -12.65
N VAL A 33 -16.77 12.22 -13.45
CA VAL A 33 -17.14 11.74 -14.79
C VAL A 33 -17.07 10.22 -14.90
N CYS A 34 -16.61 9.52 -13.86
CA CYS A 34 -16.38 8.08 -13.88
C CYS A 34 -16.66 7.45 -12.51
N ASP A 35 -17.89 6.99 -12.34
CA ASP A 35 -18.36 6.32 -11.11
C ASP A 35 -17.57 5.05 -10.80
N ALA A 36 -17.11 4.32 -11.83
CA ALA A 36 -16.31 3.11 -11.64
C ALA A 36 -15.00 3.42 -10.89
N CYS A 37 -14.31 4.52 -11.23
CA CYS A 37 -13.10 4.93 -10.54
C CYS A 37 -13.38 5.44 -9.12
N ALA A 38 -14.51 6.13 -8.91
CA ALA A 38 -14.94 6.55 -7.57
C ALA A 38 -15.20 5.33 -6.66
N ARG A 39 -15.92 4.32 -7.16
CA ARG A 39 -16.20 3.06 -6.44
C ARG A 39 -14.93 2.27 -6.16
N PHE A 40 -14.04 2.14 -7.14
CA PHE A 40 -12.74 1.48 -6.96
C PHE A 40 -11.93 2.10 -5.81
N ALA A 41 -11.90 3.44 -5.74
CA ALA A 41 -11.19 4.13 -4.68
C ALA A 41 -11.78 3.86 -3.28
N GLN A 42 -13.12 3.82 -3.17
CA GLN A 42 -13.80 3.45 -1.94
C GLN A 42 -13.51 2.00 -1.53
N GLN A 43 -13.52 1.06 -2.48
CA GLN A 43 -13.17 -0.35 -2.22
C GLN A 43 -11.74 -0.49 -1.71
N MET A 44 -10.78 0.23 -2.31
CA MET A 44 -9.39 0.20 -1.86
C MET A 44 -9.24 0.75 -0.43
N GLN A 45 -9.98 1.82 -0.09
CA GLN A 45 -10.01 2.35 1.28
C GLN A 45 -10.62 1.35 2.27
N PHE A 46 -11.69 0.65 1.88
CA PHE A 46 -12.30 -0.40 2.68
C PHE A 46 -11.32 -1.54 2.95
N LEU A 47 -10.67 -2.08 1.91
CA LEU A 47 -9.69 -3.16 2.04
C LEU A 47 -8.54 -2.76 2.96
N ARG A 48 -8.03 -1.54 2.85
CA ARG A 48 -6.94 -1.07 3.73
C ARG A 48 -7.37 -0.93 5.19
N GLN A 49 -8.60 -0.45 5.44
CA GLN A 49 -9.13 -0.37 6.80
C GLN A 49 -9.38 -1.77 7.39
N ALA A 50 -9.93 -2.68 6.59
CA ALA A 50 -10.13 -4.07 6.99
C ALA A 50 -8.79 -4.77 7.32
N ALA A 51 -7.78 -4.61 6.46
CA ALA A 51 -6.45 -5.16 6.68
C ALA A 51 -5.78 -4.60 7.95
N ARG A 52 -5.92 -3.29 8.21
CA ARG A 52 -5.42 -2.67 9.45
C ARG A 52 -6.12 -3.23 10.69
N ARG A 53 -7.46 -3.26 10.68
CA ARG A 53 -8.24 -3.84 11.79
C ARG A 53 -7.91 -5.31 12.02
N TYR A 54 -7.65 -6.06 10.95
CA TYR A 54 -7.21 -7.44 11.04
C TYR A 54 -5.85 -7.54 11.74
N ALA A 55 -4.87 -6.74 11.32
CA ALA A 55 -3.53 -6.68 11.93
C ALA A 55 -3.50 -6.06 13.35
N GLU A 56 -4.52 -5.30 13.73
CA GLU A 56 -4.68 -4.79 15.10
C GLU A 56 -5.33 -5.84 16.02
N ARG A 57 -6.27 -6.65 15.49
CA ARG A 57 -6.98 -7.70 16.27
C ARG A 57 -6.17 -8.97 16.42
N HIS A 58 -5.48 -9.35 15.36
CA HIS A 58 -4.41 -10.32 15.42
C HIS A 58 -3.19 -9.45 15.60
N GLU A 59 -2.73 -9.23 16.84
CA GLU A 59 -1.33 -8.88 17.07
C GLU A 59 -0.56 -9.81 16.15
N VAL A 60 -0.06 -9.30 15.02
CA VAL A 60 0.72 -10.10 14.11
C VAL A 60 1.79 -10.66 15.02
N GLU A 61 1.76 -11.97 15.22
CA GLU A 61 2.55 -12.67 16.20
C GLU A 61 4.00 -12.43 15.78
N GLU A 62 4.57 -11.28 16.19
CA GLU A 62 5.91 -10.82 15.83
C GLU A 62 6.96 -11.82 16.35
N GLN A 63 6.51 -12.72 17.22
CA GLN A 63 7.22 -13.86 17.78
C GLN A 63 7.74 -14.84 16.70
N HIS A 64 7.22 -14.83 15.46
CA HIS A 64 7.69 -15.75 14.40
C HIS A 64 8.41 -15.11 13.20
N MET A 65 8.68 -13.79 13.21
CA MET A 65 9.45 -13.14 12.13
C MET A 65 10.86 -12.70 12.55
N ALA A 66 11.45 -13.33 13.55
CA ALA A 66 12.87 -13.19 13.81
C ALA A 66 13.66 -14.24 13.00
N LEU A 67 14.67 -13.79 12.23
CA LEU A 67 15.67 -14.70 11.68
C LEU A 67 16.23 -15.56 12.81
N THR A 68 16.27 -16.88 12.61
CA THR A 68 17.01 -17.75 13.53
C THR A 68 18.46 -17.27 13.64
N PRO A 69 19.13 -17.48 14.79
CA PRO A 69 20.51 -17.03 14.98
C PRO A 69 21.45 -17.48 13.85
N GLY A 70 21.24 -18.68 13.32
CA GLY A 70 21.98 -19.23 12.18
C GLY A 70 21.70 -18.50 10.85
N ALA A 71 20.43 -18.18 10.54
CA ALA A 71 20.08 -17.43 9.33
C ALA A 71 20.66 -16.01 9.36
N ARG A 72 20.62 -15.36 10.53
CA ARG A 72 21.21 -14.04 10.75
C ARG A 72 22.73 -14.03 10.55
N LYS A 73 23.43 -15.08 10.99
CA LYS A 73 24.89 -15.22 10.81
C LYS A 73 25.26 -15.31 9.32
N ARG A 74 24.59 -16.19 8.56
CA ARG A 74 24.86 -16.37 7.12
C ARG A 74 24.67 -15.10 6.30
N ILE A 75 23.62 -14.32 6.59
CA ILE A 75 23.36 -13.04 5.89
C ILE A 75 24.46 -12.02 6.19
N ARG A 76 24.87 -11.92 7.45
CA ARG A 76 25.94 -11.01 7.88
C ARG A 76 27.28 -11.34 7.21
N ASP A 77 27.61 -12.63 7.12
CA ASP A 77 28.86 -13.08 6.51
C ASP A 77 28.90 -12.76 5.01
N LYS A 78 27.76 -12.88 4.31
CA LYS A 78 27.63 -12.45 2.90
C LYS A 78 27.77 -10.94 2.71
N LEU A 79 27.18 -10.13 3.60
CA LEU A 79 27.27 -8.66 3.53
C LEU A 79 28.66 -8.10 3.88
N ARG A 80 29.48 -8.86 4.63
CA ARG A 80 30.85 -8.48 5.00
C ARG A 80 31.91 -8.92 3.98
N GLY A 81 31.54 -9.77 3.03
CA GLY A 81 32.43 -10.30 1.99
C GLY A 81 32.33 -9.56 0.65
N THR A 82 31.75 -8.36 0.62
CA THR A 82 31.73 -7.43 -0.52
C THR A 82 32.44 -6.16 -0.10
#